data_AF-A0A925AXL6-F1
#
_entry.id   AF-A0A925AXL6-F1
#
_cell.length_a   1.000
_cell.length_b   1.000
_cell.length_c   1.000
_cell.angle_alpha   90.00
_cell.angle_beta   90.00
_cell.angle_gamma   90.00
#
_symmetry.space_group_name_H-M   'P 1'
#
loop_
_entity.id
_entity.type
_entity.pdbx_description
1 polymer ?
#
loop_
_entity_poly.entity_id
_entity_poly.type
_entity_poly.pdbx_seq_one_letter_code
_entity_poly.pdbx_strand_id
1 'polypeptide(L)'
;MPVHTGEEAGSKPGRIVDVRVQDHAAVAVGDVLLRLDPAPYRFALAKAEAEIDSARSAVEQLKVSLREIRAEATEAENRLGFMQVQAKRQRELSGRGATSVANLDQANSNEQEAIDRLAVLQQRIARVEA
;
A
#
# COMPACT_ATOMS: atom_id res chain seq x y z
N MET A 1 -13.14 -22.41 47.89
CA MET A 1 -12.45 -22.54 46.59
C MET A 1 -13.47 -22.21 45.50
N PRO A 2 -13.19 -21.26 44.59
CA PRO A 2 -14.13 -20.86 43.55
C PRO A 2 -13.96 -21.72 42.29
N VAL A 3 -15.03 -21.92 41.53
CA VAL A 3 -14.92 -22.30 40.11
C VAL A 3 -15.59 -21.21 39.29
N HIS A 4 -14.83 -20.71 38.31
CA HIS A 4 -15.14 -19.55 37.50
C HIS A 4 -16.28 -19.82 36.54
N THR A 5 -17.36 -19.04 36.65
CA THR A 5 -18.35 -18.92 35.58
C THR A 5 -17.84 -17.86 34.61
N GLY A 6 -17.36 -18.31 33.45
CA GLY A 6 -16.97 -17.44 32.35
C GLY A 6 -18.19 -16.66 31.85
N GLU A 7 -18.07 -15.34 31.90
CA GLU A 7 -18.98 -14.40 31.28
C GLU A 7 -18.66 -14.36 29.77
N GLU A 8 -19.22 -15.29 29.00
CA GLU A 8 -19.27 -15.16 27.54
C GLU A 8 -20.46 -14.29 27.15
N ALA A 9 -20.30 -12.97 27.29
CA ALA A 9 -21.19 -11.98 26.70
C ALA A 9 -20.95 -11.92 25.17
N GLY A 10 -21.41 -12.95 24.47
CA GLY A 10 -21.27 -13.11 23.03
C GLY A 10 -22.60 -13.42 22.33
N SER A 11 -23.73 -12.86 22.79
CA SER A 11 -25.00 -13.03 22.07
C SER A 11 -25.46 -11.69 21.49
N LYS A 12 -25.15 -11.45 20.22
CA LYS A 12 -25.89 -10.43 19.46
C LYS A 12 -27.29 -10.99 19.21
N PRO A 13 -28.37 -10.40 19.75
CA PRO A 13 -29.71 -10.89 19.47
C PRO A 13 -30.08 -10.55 18.02
N GLY A 14 -30.09 -11.54 17.14
CA GLY A 14 -30.74 -11.42 15.84
C GLY A 14 -32.25 -11.39 16.05
N ARG A 15 -32.94 -10.35 15.55
CA ARG A 15 -34.39 -10.24 15.64
C ARG A 15 -35.02 -11.37 14.81
N ILE A 16 -35.69 -12.30 15.49
CA ILE A 16 -36.49 -13.34 14.84
C ILE A 16 -37.74 -12.67 14.29
N VAL A 17 -37.97 -12.78 12.98
CA VAL A 17 -39.08 -12.09 12.28
C VAL A 17 -40.24 -13.03 11.97
N ASP A 18 -40.05 -14.34 12.17
CA ASP A 18 -41.07 -15.36 11.91
C ASP A 18 -40.77 -16.61 12.76
N VAL A 19 -41.71 -16.99 13.64
CA VAL A 19 -41.70 -18.23 14.42
C VAL A 19 -42.85 -19.08 13.90
N ARG A 20 -42.54 -20.19 13.23
CA ARG A 20 -43.55 -21.10 12.64
C ARG A 20 -43.78 -22.37 13.47
N VAL A 21 -43.68 -22.30 14.79
CA VAL A 21 -43.81 -23.49 15.65
C VAL A 21 -44.80 -23.24 16.79
N GLN A 22 -45.82 -24.10 16.90
CA GLN A 22 -46.60 -24.29 18.13
C GLN A 22 -45.92 -25.39 18.96
N ASP A 23 -46.01 -25.29 20.28
CA ASP A 23 -45.47 -26.29 21.20
C ASP A 23 -45.98 -27.70 20.82
N HIS A 24 -45.07 -28.68 20.75
CA HIS A 24 -45.30 -30.08 20.38
C HIS A 24 -45.57 -30.43 18.90
N ALA A 25 -45.30 -29.53 17.94
CA ALA A 25 -45.41 -29.87 16.51
C ALA A 25 -44.29 -30.82 16.03
N ALA A 26 -44.65 -31.93 15.38
CA ALA A 26 -43.71 -32.82 14.70
C ALA A 26 -43.16 -32.12 13.44
N VAL A 27 -41.84 -31.94 13.36
CA VAL A 27 -41.16 -31.27 12.24
C VAL A 27 -40.41 -32.28 11.38
N ALA A 28 -40.52 -32.15 10.06
CA ALA A 28 -39.80 -32.98 9.11
C ALA A 28 -38.41 -32.40 8.79
N VAL A 29 -37.49 -33.24 8.30
CA VAL A 29 -36.16 -32.80 7.85
C VAL A 29 -36.34 -31.82 6.69
N GLY A 30 -35.93 -30.57 6.88
CA GLY A 30 -36.07 -29.49 5.89
C GLY A 30 -37.07 -28.40 6.26
N ASP A 31 -37.85 -28.57 7.33
CA ASP A 31 -38.79 -27.55 7.78
C ASP A 31 -38.05 -26.34 8.39
N VAL A 32 -38.38 -25.15 7.87
CA VAL A 32 -37.82 -23.89 8.38
C VAL A 32 -38.56 -23.50 9.65
N LEU A 33 -37.93 -23.77 10.79
CA LEU A 33 -38.50 -23.56 12.12
C LEU A 33 -38.47 -22.10 12.56
N LEU A 34 -37.44 -21.35 12.14
CA LEU A 34 -37.16 -19.98 12.52
C LEU A 34 -36.61 -19.21 11.31
N ARG A 35 -37.06 -17.97 11.08
CA ARG A 35 -36.49 -17.07 10.07
C ARG A 35 -35.88 -15.85 10.74
N LEU A 36 -34.57 -15.68 10.56
CA LEU A 36 -33.83 -14.53 11.05
C LEU A 36 -33.98 -13.33 10.10
N ASP A 37 -34.01 -12.10 10.63
CA ASP A 37 -34.02 -10.89 9.81
C ASP A 37 -32.75 -10.84 8.95
N PRO A 38 -32.85 -10.95 7.61
CA PRO A 38 -31.67 -10.95 6.76
C PRO A 38 -31.08 -9.54 6.59
N ALA A 39 -31.81 -8.48 6.94
CA ALA A 39 -31.39 -7.11 6.64
C ALA A 39 -30.05 -6.74 7.30
N PRO A 40 -29.80 -6.97 8.61
CA PRO A 40 -28.51 -6.67 9.23
C PRO A 40 -27.33 -7.42 8.60
N TYR A 41 -27.56 -8.68 8.17
CA TYR A 41 -26.53 -9.49 7.53
C TYR A 41 -26.21 -9.00 6.11
N ARG A 42 -27.22 -8.56 5.35
CA ARG A 42 -27.02 -7.94 4.02
C ARG A 42 -26.23 -6.64 4.11
N PHE A 43 -26.52 -5.79 5.10
CA PHE A 43 -25.74 -4.56 5.32
C PHE A 43 -24.30 -4.86 5.76
N ALA A 44 -24.10 -5.85 6.63
CA ALA A 44 -22.75 -6.27 7.04
C ALA A 44 -21.95 -6.82 5.86
N LEU A 45 -22.57 -7.61 4.99
CA LEU A 45 -21.96 -8.12 3.77
C LEU A 45 -21.58 -6.99 2.80
N ALA A 46 -22.53 -6.12 2.47
CA ALA A 46 -22.28 -4.99 1.57
C ALA A 46 -21.17 -4.05 2.10
N LYS A 47 -21.10 -3.88 3.43
CA LYS A 47 -20.01 -3.14 4.07
C LYS A 47 -18.65 -3.83 3.88
N ALA A 48 -18.58 -5.14 4.13
CA ALA A 48 -17.35 -5.90 3.96
C ALA A 48 -16.89 -5.93 2.48
N GLU A 49 -17.82 -6.04 1.54
CA GLU A 49 -17.54 -5.95 0.09
C GLU A 49 -16.95 -4.58 -0.26
N ALA A 50 -17.54 -3.49 0.25
CA ALA A 50 -17.01 -2.13 0.05
C ALA A 50 -15.61 -1.94 0.65
N GLU A 51 -15.33 -2.54 1.82
CA GLU A 51 -13.99 -2.51 2.44
C GLU A 51 -12.96 -3.25 1.57
N ILE A 52 -13.32 -4.38 0.96
CA ILE A 52 -12.47 -5.11 0.01
C ILE A 52 -12.18 -4.26 -1.23
N ASP A 53 -13.20 -3.64 -1.82
CA ASP A 53 -13.03 -2.82 -3.03
C ASP A 53 -12.18 -1.56 -2.75
N SER A 54 -12.34 -0.97 -1.56
CA SER A 54 -11.48 0.11 -1.08
C SER A 54 -10.03 -0.35 -0.94
N ALA A 55 -9.79 -1.50 -0.30
CA ALA A 55 -8.45 -2.06 -0.15
C ALA A 55 -7.80 -2.37 -1.51
N ARG A 56 -8.56 -2.94 -2.46
CA ARG A 56 -8.09 -3.17 -3.84
C ARG A 56 -7.68 -1.87 -4.52
N SER A 57 -8.50 -0.84 -4.40
CA SER A 57 -8.23 0.48 -4.99
C SER A 57 -6.95 1.10 -4.41
N ALA A 58 -6.76 0.99 -3.09
CA ALA A 58 -5.54 1.47 -2.43
C ALA A 58 -4.28 0.73 -2.92
N VAL A 59 -4.36 -0.59 -3.10
CA VAL A 59 -3.25 -1.38 -3.66
C VAL A 59 -2.92 -0.96 -5.10
N GLU A 60 -3.93 -0.73 -5.94
CA GLU A 60 -3.69 -0.26 -7.31
C GLU A 60 -3.06 1.13 -7.35
N GLN A 61 -3.48 2.04 -6.46
CA GLN A 61 -2.86 3.36 -6.31
C GLN A 61 -1.37 3.24 -5.89
N LEU A 62 -1.05 2.38 -4.93
CA LEU A 62 0.33 2.11 -4.51
C LEU A 62 1.17 1.57 -5.68
N LYS A 63 0.63 0.66 -6.49
CA LYS A 63 1.32 0.15 -7.70
C LYS A 63 1.55 1.22 -8.76
N VAL A 64 0.62 2.16 -8.93
CA VAL A 64 0.80 3.31 -9.84
C VAL A 64 1.92 4.19 -9.31
N SER A 65 1.85 4.59 -8.04
CA SER A 65 2.87 5.42 -7.38
C SER A 65 4.26 4.78 -7.45
N LEU A 66 4.38 3.47 -7.21
CA LEU A 66 5.66 2.76 -7.34
C LEU A 66 6.21 2.80 -8.77
N ARG A 67 5.35 2.65 -9.79
CA ARG A 67 5.76 2.75 -11.19
C ARG A 67 6.26 4.16 -11.53
N GLU A 68 5.60 5.19 -11.03
CA GLU A 68 6.01 6.58 -11.22
C GLU A 68 7.38 6.84 -10.58
N ILE A 69 7.57 6.46 -9.31
CA ILE A 69 8.86 6.67 -8.61
C ILE A 69 9.99 5.89 -9.29
N ARG A 70 9.73 4.68 -9.78
CA ARG A 70 10.72 3.91 -10.55
C ARG A 70 11.10 4.61 -11.86
N ALA A 71 10.14 5.19 -12.57
CA ALA A 71 10.42 5.96 -13.77
C ALA A 71 11.25 7.23 -13.46
N GLU A 72 10.92 7.94 -12.37
CA GLU A 72 11.73 9.07 -11.87
C GLU A 72 13.16 8.63 -11.54
N ALA A 73 13.34 7.46 -10.90
CA ALA A 73 14.65 6.93 -10.56
C ALA A 73 15.48 6.61 -11.82
N THR A 74 14.88 5.99 -12.83
CA THR A 74 15.54 5.73 -14.12
C THR A 74 15.94 7.03 -14.82
N GLU A 75 15.11 8.09 -14.77
CA GLU A 75 15.49 9.41 -15.29
C GLU A 75 16.70 9.99 -14.53
N ALA A 76 16.70 9.90 -13.20
CA ALA A 76 17.79 10.37 -12.37
C ALA A 76 19.10 9.59 -12.61
N GLU A 77 19.03 8.27 -12.84
CA GLU A 77 20.16 7.43 -13.23
C GLU A 77 20.78 7.90 -14.56
N ASN A 78 19.95 8.14 -15.56
CA ASN A 78 20.41 8.64 -16.86
C ASN A 78 21.08 10.02 -16.73
N ARG A 79 20.49 10.90 -15.91
CA ARG A 79 21.04 12.23 -15.63
C ARG A 79 22.38 12.13 -14.90
N LEU A 80 22.50 11.23 -13.92
CA LEU A 80 23.75 10.95 -13.23
C LEU A 80 24.82 10.46 -14.21
N GLY A 81 24.50 9.50 -15.07
CA GLY A 81 25.44 9.00 -16.09
C GLY A 81 25.94 10.12 -17.02
N PHE A 82 25.05 11.02 -17.45
CA PHE A 82 25.45 12.20 -18.21
C PHE A 82 26.40 13.12 -17.43
N MET A 83 26.07 13.46 -16.18
CA MET A 83 26.89 14.34 -15.35
C MET A 83 28.25 13.73 -15.02
N GLN A 84 28.32 12.42 -14.78
CA GLN A 84 29.58 11.68 -14.59
C GLN A 84 30.50 11.80 -15.81
N VAL A 85 29.96 11.65 -17.03
CA VAL A 85 30.74 11.80 -18.26
C VAL A 85 31.25 13.24 -18.42
N GLN A 86 30.41 14.24 -18.12
CA GLN A 86 30.82 15.65 -18.17
C GLN A 86 31.91 15.97 -17.14
N ALA A 87 31.73 15.56 -15.89
CA ALA A 87 32.70 15.78 -14.82
C ALA A 87 34.03 15.06 -15.10
N LYS A 88 33.98 13.83 -15.64
CA LYS A 88 35.18 13.12 -16.10
C LYS A 88 35.93 13.91 -17.18
N ARG A 89 35.23 14.35 -18.23
CA ARG A 89 35.82 15.16 -19.31
C ARG A 89 36.45 16.44 -18.76
N GLN A 90 35.77 17.07 -17.81
CA GLN A 90 36.21 18.30 -17.18
C GLN A 90 37.49 18.12 -16.35
N ARG A 91 37.60 17.00 -15.61
CA ARG A 91 38.84 16.60 -14.91
C ARG A 91 39.99 16.39 -15.88
N GLU A 92 39.75 15.69 -16.98
CA GLU A 92 40.76 15.44 -18.02
C GLU A 92 41.27 16.75 -18.65
N LEU A 93 40.37 17.70 -18.92
CA LEU A 93 40.74 19.02 -19.44
C LEU A 93 41.51 19.87 -18.42
N SER A 94 41.14 19.79 -17.13
CA SER A 94 41.83 20.49 -16.05
C SER A 94 43.26 19.98 -15.86
N GLY A 95 43.47 18.66 -15.94
CA GLY A 95 44.82 18.07 -15.91
C GLY A 95 45.70 18.50 -17.07
N ARG A 96 45.10 18.97 -18.17
CA ARG A 96 45.79 19.52 -19.36
C ARG A 96 45.87 21.05 -19.36
N GLY A 97 45.43 21.72 -18.30
CA GLY A 97 45.41 23.19 -18.20
C GLY A 97 44.41 23.89 -19.13
N ALA A 98 43.46 23.14 -19.71
CA ALA A 98 42.54 23.64 -20.74
C ALA A 98 41.22 24.20 -20.18
N THR A 99 41.04 24.25 -18.85
CA THR A 99 39.81 24.76 -18.22
C THR A 99 40.07 25.40 -16.85
N SER A 100 39.12 26.23 -16.38
CA SER A 100 39.12 26.83 -15.05
C SER A 100 38.75 25.81 -13.95
N VAL A 101 39.28 26.06 -12.74
CA VAL A 101 38.92 25.34 -11.51
C VAL A 101 37.43 25.47 -11.21
N ALA A 102 36.86 26.66 -11.40
CA ALA A 102 35.43 26.90 -11.18
C ALA A 102 34.52 25.99 -12.04
N ASN A 103 34.89 25.74 -13.31
CA ASN A 103 34.12 24.85 -14.17
C ASN A 103 34.23 23.38 -13.72
N LEU A 104 35.40 22.98 -13.19
CA LEU A 104 35.60 21.64 -12.63
C LEU A 104 34.77 21.44 -11.36
N ASP A 105 34.82 22.40 -10.44
CA ASP A 105 34.04 22.34 -9.20
C ASP A 105 32.54 22.29 -9.52
N GLN A 106 32.05 23.12 -10.45
CA GLN A 106 30.66 23.07 -10.89
C GLN A 106 30.26 21.71 -11.45
N ALA A 107 31.12 21.09 -12.29
CA ALA A 107 30.82 19.78 -12.85
C ALA A 107 30.78 18.69 -11.77
N ASN A 108 31.68 18.72 -10.79
CA ASN A 108 31.68 17.81 -9.66
C ASN A 108 30.45 18.03 -8.75
N SER A 109 30.05 19.27 -8.49
CA SER A 109 28.85 19.58 -7.73
C SER A 109 27.58 19.08 -8.42
N ASN A 110 27.48 19.25 -9.74
CA ASN A 110 26.34 18.75 -10.52
C ASN A 110 26.28 17.21 -10.52
N GLU A 111 27.42 16.52 -10.56
CA GLU A 111 27.49 15.07 -10.40
C GLU A 111 26.99 14.64 -9.02
N GLN A 112 27.46 15.30 -7.96
CA GLN A 112 27.04 14.99 -6.59
C GLN A 112 25.53 15.21 -6.39
N GLU A 113 24.98 16.31 -6.91
CA GLU A 113 23.54 16.55 -6.83
C GLU A 113 22.73 15.44 -7.52
N ALA A 114 23.22 14.92 -8.65
CA ALA A 114 22.58 13.82 -9.35
C ALA A 114 22.65 12.50 -8.56
N ILE A 115 23.75 12.23 -7.85
CA ILE A 115 23.88 11.09 -6.93
C ILE A 115 22.85 11.20 -5.81
N ASP A 116 22.77 12.37 -5.16
CA ASP A 116 21.89 12.59 -4.02
C ASP A 116 20.42 12.46 -4.42
N ARG A 117 20.04 13.00 -5.59
CA ARG A 117 18.69 12.84 -6.15
C ARG A 117 18.34 11.38 -6.38
N LEU A 118 19.24 10.58 -6.96
CA LEU A 118 19.01 9.16 -7.16
C LEU A 118 18.84 8.41 -5.83
N ALA A 119 19.68 8.71 -4.85
CA ALA A 119 19.60 8.09 -3.52
C ALA A 119 18.23 8.35 -2.84
N VAL A 120 17.72 9.57 -2.92
CA VAL A 120 16.38 9.91 -2.39
C VAL A 120 15.27 9.12 -3.09
N LEU A 121 15.36 8.94 -4.41
CA LEU A 121 14.37 8.18 -5.17
C LEU A 121 14.42 6.68 -4.83
N GLN A 122 15.61 6.12 -4.65
CA GLN A 122 15.79 4.74 -4.19
C GLN A 122 15.22 4.53 -2.78
N GLN A 123 15.42 5.49 -1.87
CA GLN A 123 14.79 5.46 -0.55
C GLN A 123 13.26 5.54 -0.61
N ARG A 124 12.70 6.34 -1.53
CA ARG A 124 11.24 6.40 -1.75
C ARG A 124 10.71 5.06 -2.26
N ILE A 125 11.40 4.39 -3.17
CA ILE A 125 11.05 3.04 -3.64
C ILE A 125 11.06 2.06 -2.47
N ALA A 126 12.15 2.02 -1.70
CA ALA A 126 12.29 1.11 -0.56
C ALA A 126 11.18 1.31 0.49
N ARG A 127 10.74 2.55 0.73
CA ARG A 127 9.63 2.85 1.66
C ARG A 127 8.29 2.29 1.18
N VAL A 128 8.06 2.24 -0.13
CA VAL A 128 6.80 1.72 -0.71
C VAL A 128 6.81 0.20 -0.79
N GLU A 129 8.00 -0.41 -0.86
CA GLU A 129 8.17 -1.87 -0.94
C GLU A 129 8.28 -2.58 0.42
N ALA A 130 8.60 -1.85 1.49
CA ALA A 130 8.73 -2.35 2.86
C ALA A 130 7.38 -2.64 3.53
#